data_AF-A0A7V9VD54-F1
#
_entry.id   AF-A0A7V9VD54-F1
#
_cell.length_a   1.000
_cell.length_b   1.000
_cell.length_c   1.000
_cell.angle_alpha   90.00
_cell.angle_beta   90.00
_cell.angle_gamma   90.00
#
_symmetry.space_group_name_H-M   'P 1'
#
loop_
_entity.id
_entity.type
_entity.pdbx_description
1 polymer ?
#
loop_
_entity_poly.entity_id
_entity_poly.type
_entity_poly.pdbx_seq_one_letter_code
_entity_poly.pdbx_strand_id
1 'polypeptide(L)'
;MRIVTGGIAQETNTFQWKPSTLADFQRPGFGTVVRGPRLLDLGGTGTVYGGVVPEAKALGVDLIPTTFAGVMPGGRVTRQAFDTFRDEILAGIRAALPVDGVLLNLHGAMALEDHDDAEGLLLTAVRAAVGPDVPIVAPLDLHTNLSDTMVENADAFVGYRTYPHIDMPETGARAMRLLVNTIRGDVRPAMAHVRLPLIVANQAMVTTWESPLKRAIDRARQIEDEPGVLAVTVLGGFPFADVPFAGVSTIVVTDGDEALARSYANELAGICWDARAEFAVRPTPVADAIAEAMAATEGSVYVLADIADSGASGTAGDGTVVLKGLIEAGARSAAVAQIMDAAAVTACVDAGVGSEVTLSVGGKHDGLHGAPVEVTGIVRLIHAGGFPLIGPMGAGMMSSRGR
;
A
#
# COMPACT_ATOMS: atom_id res chain seq x y z
N MET A 1 17.60 13.77 21.22
CA MET A 1 17.02 12.44 20.98
C MET A 1 17.37 12.03 19.57
N ARG A 2 18.03 10.89 19.38
CA ARG A 2 18.50 10.33 18.11
C ARG A 2 17.55 9.21 17.70
N ILE A 3 16.79 9.41 16.63
CA ILE A 3 15.88 8.38 16.09
C ILE A 3 16.37 8.01 14.71
N VAL A 4 16.57 6.72 14.45
CA VAL A 4 16.92 6.22 13.12
C VAL A 4 15.67 5.85 12.34
N THR A 5 15.66 6.10 11.03
CA THR A 5 14.55 5.72 10.15
C THR A 5 15.00 5.10 8.82
N GLY A 6 14.14 4.25 8.28
CA GLY A 6 14.28 3.59 6.98
C GLY A 6 13.05 2.72 6.74
N GLY A 7 13.10 1.87 5.72
CA GLY A 7 12.05 0.89 5.52
C GLY A 7 11.98 0.33 4.10
N ILE A 8 11.19 -0.72 3.97
CA ILE A 8 10.85 -1.32 2.68
C ILE A 8 9.33 -1.40 2.63
N ALA A 9 8.73 -0.91 1.56
CA ALA A 9 7.27 -0.90 1.40
C ALA A 9 6.88 -1.45 0.03
N GLN A 10 6.10 -2.52 0.04
CA GLN A 10 5.51 -3.12 -1.15
C GLN A 10 4.25 -3.89 -0.73
N GLU A 11 3.24 -3.91 -1.60
CA GLU A 11 2.03 -4.71 -1.44
C GLU A 11 2.06 -5.92 -2.39
N THR A 12 2.19 -7.12 -1.83
CA THR A 12 2.39 -8.33 -2.64
C THR A 12 1.07 -8.99 -3.01
N ASN A 13 0.80 -9.04 -4.31
CA ASN A 13 -0.14 -9.99 -4.90
C ASN A 13 0.58 -11.32 -5.15
N THR A 14 0.28 -12.35 -4.37
CA THR A 14 0.97 -13.65 -4.48
C THR A 14 0.52 -14.45 -5.71
N PHE A 15 -0.58 -14.07 -6.35
CA PHE A 15 -1.07 -14.69 -7.59
C PHE A 15 -0.45 -14.07 -8.83
N GLN A 16 0.24 -12.93 -8.69
CA GLN A 16 1.03 -12.32 -9.73
C GLN A 16 2.35 -13.10 -9.90
N TRP A 17 2.48 -13.83 -11.02
CA TRP A 17 3.63 -14.70 -11.29
C TRP A 17 4.93 -13.94 -11.60
N LYS A 18 4.87 -12.67 -12.01
CA LYS A 18 6.06 -11.84 -12.20
C LYS A 18 6.51 -11.24 -10.87
N PRO A 19 7.70 -11.57 -10.35
CA PRO A 19 8.17 -11.02 -9.10
C PRO A 19 8.54 -9.54 -9.23
N SER A 20 8.49 -8.81 -8.11
CA SER A 20 8.99 -7.44 -8.00
C SER A 20 10.52 -7.49 -7.78
N THR A 21 11.29 -7.03 -8.76
CA THR A 21 12.76 -7.15 -8.78
C THR A 21 13.46 -5.92 -8.22
N LEU A 22 14.76 -6.02 -7.93
CA LEU A 22 15.57 -4.87 -7.51
C LEU A 22 15.53 -3.73 -8.56
N ALA A 23 15.49 -4.08 -9.85
CA ALA A 23 15.39 -3.11 -10.93
C ALA A 23 14.06 -2.34 -10.90
N ASP A 24 12.98 -2.98 -10.47
CA ASP A 24 11.66 -2.35 -10.35
C ASP A 24 11.64 -1.30 -9.24
N PHE A 25 12.21 -1.61 -8.06
CA PHE A 25 12.41 -0.62 -7.00
C PHE A 25 13.25 0.57 -7.48
N GLN A 26 14.27 0.32 -8.29
CA GLN A 26 15.19 1.35 -8.78
C GLN A 26 14.65 2.12 -9.99
N ARG A 27 13.55 1.68 -10.61
CA ARG A 27 12.97 2.31 -11.80
C ARG A 27 12.20 3.58 -11.40
N PRO A 28 12.61 4.79 -11.82
CA PRO A 28 11.94 6.02 -11.45
C PRO A 28 10.46 6.04 -11.86
N GLY A 29 9.59 6.45 -10.93
CA GLY A 29 8.13 6.53 -11.14
C GLY A 29 7.39 5.20 -11.01
N PHE A 30 8.12 4.07 -10.96
CA PHE A 30 7.59 2.75 -10.62
C PHE A 30 8.01 2.33 -9.21
N GLY A 31 9.28 2.58 -8.87
CA GLY A 31 9.82 2.46 -7.54
C GLY A 31 10.42 3.78 -7.05
N THR A 32 10.71 3.81 -5.75
CA THR A 32 11.31 4.94 -5.03
C THR A 32 12.37 4.40 -4.09
N VAL A 33 13.63 4.65 -4.41
CA VAL A 33 14.75 4.37 -3.49
C VAL A 33 15.40 5.69 -3.10
N VAL A 34 15.33 6.02 -1.82
CA VAL A 34 15.95 7.22 -1.26
C VAL A 34 16.91 6.84 -0.15
N ARG A 35 18.14 7.35 -0.23
CA ARG A 35 19.25 6.97 0.64
C ARG A 35 19.83 8.16 1.38
N GLY A 36 20.20 7.91 2.65
CA GLY A 36 20.83 8.86 3.53
C GLY A 36 20.04 10.16 3.65
N PRO A 37 20.71 11.33 3.74
CA PRO A 37 20.06 12.62 3.97
C PRO A 37 18.91 12.96 3.01
N ARG A 38 18.93 12.43 1.78
CA ARG A 38 17.88 12.68 0.77
C ARG A 38 16.50 12.17 1.20
N LEU A 39 16.43 11.22 2.12
CA LEU A 39 15.15 10.71 2.65
C LEU A 39 14.38 11.84 3.35
N LEU A 40 15.09 12.81 3.93
CA LEU A 40 14.47 13.97 4.58
C LEU A 40 13.80 14.92 3.57
N ASP A 41 14.17 14.87 2.29
CA ASP A 41 13.54 15.67 1.23
C ASP A 41 12.08 15.25 0.97
N LEU A 42 11.66 14.07 1.49
CA LEU A 42 10.27 13.61 1.40
C LEU A 42 9.34 14.33 2.39
N GLY A 43 9.87 15.19 3.27
CA GLY A 43 9.04 15.99 4.19
C GLY A 43 8.03 16.86 3.46
N GLY A 44 6.78 16.88 3.94
CA GLY A 44 5.68 17.64 3.32
C GLY A 44 5.04 17.00 2.08
N THR A 45 5.51 15.82 1.63
CA THR A 45 4.83 15.05 0.57
C THR A 45 3.55 14.36 1.09
N GLY A 46 2.70 13.86 0.20
CA GLY A 46 1.56 13.01 0.54
C GLY A 46 1.95 11.57 0.90
N THR A 47 3.06 11.36 1.61
CA THR A 47 3.59 10.05 2.02
C THR A 47 3.78 10.00 3.53
N VAL A 48 4.11 8.83 4.09
CA VAL A 48 4.44 8.68 5.52
C VAL A 48 5.56 9.64 5.95
N TYR A 49 6.64 9.74 5.15
CA TYR A 49 7.74 10.66 5.45
C TYR A 49 7.33 12.13 5.33
N GLY A 50 6.27 12.40 4.58
CA GLY A 50 5.58 13.67 4.53
C GLY A 50 5.23 14.23 5.90
N GLY A 51 4.84 13.37 6.84
CA GLY A 51 4.56 13.75 8.23
C GLY A 51 5.67 13.41 9.23
N VAL A 52 6.43 12.33 9.03
CA VAL A 52 7.53 11.96 9.94
C VAL A 52 8.59 13.08 10.01
N VAL A 53 9.01 13.62 8.85
CA VAL A 53 10.12 14.59 8.81
C VAL A 53 9.75 15.93 9.45
N PRO A 54 8.61 16.57 9.11
CA PRO A 54 8.20 17.80 9.79
C PRO A 54 7.93 17.61 11.29
N GLU A 55 7.33 16.48 11.67
CA GLU A 55 7.05 16.18 13.08
C GLU A 55 8.33 16.00 13.89
N ALA A 56 9.32 15.25 13.36
CA ALA A 56 10.62 15.10 14.00
C ALA A 56 11.29 16.46 14.24
N LYS A 57 11.26 17.35 13.24
CA LYS A 57 11.77 18.71 13.36
C LYS A 57 11.05 19.52 14.45
N ALA A 58 9.71 19.43 14.50
CA ALA A 58 8.91 20.13 15.50
C ALA A 58 9.20 19.64 16.93
N LEU A 59 9.47 18.34 17.10
CA LEU A 59 9.78 17.72 18.39
C LEU A 59 11.26 17.83 18.80
N GLY A 60 12.12 18.43 17.96
CA GLY A 60 13.56 18.56 18.22
C GLY A 60 14.31 17.22 18.16
N VAL A 61 13.82 16.27 17.36
CA VAL A 61 14.45 14.97 17.12
C VAL A 61 15.57 15.12 16.10
N ASP A 62 16.73 14.54 16.40
CA ASP A 62 17.78 14.25 15.43
C ASP A 62 17.39 12.98 14.65
N LEU A 63 16.70 13.17 13.53
CA LEU A 63 16.22 12.09 12.68
C LEU A 63 17.33 11.64 11.73
N ILE A 64 17.85 10.43 11.95
CA ILE A 64 18.98 9.85 11.22
C ILE A 64 18.42 8.94 10.10
N PRO A 65 18.48 9.37 8.83
CA PRO A 65 17.95 8.57 7.73
C PRO A 65 18.92 7.48 7.26
N THR A 66 18.38 6.29 6.97
CA THR A 66 19.10 5.17 6.35
C THR A 66 18.69 5.01 4.89
N THR A 67 17.94 3.97 4.54
CA THR A 67 17.37 3.77 3.20
C THR A 67 15.87 3.57 3.32
N PHE A 68 15.11 4.20 2.43
CA PHE A 68 13.73 3.83 2.15
C PHE A 68 13.63 3.30 0.71
N ALA A 69 13.01 2.15 0.56
CA ALA A 69 12.73 1.51 -0.73
C ALA A 69 11.25 1.16 -0.83
N GLY A 70 10.52 1.87 -1.70
CA GLY A 70 9.14 1.58 -2.06
C GLY A 70 9.01 1.15 -3.51
N VAL A 71 8.04 0.31 -3.83
CA VAL A 71 7.65 0.01 -5.22
C VAL A 71 6.14 -0.18 -5.30
N MET A 72 5.58 0.07 -6.49
CA MET A 72 4.16 -0.17 -6.75
C MET A 72 3.76 -1.62 -6.38
N PRO A 73 2.48 -1.86 -6.01
CA PRO A 73 1.94 -3.20 -5.83
C PRO A 73 2.27 -4.12 -7.02
N GLY A 74 2.57 -5.37 -6.73
CA GLY A 74 3.07 -6.32 -7.73
C GLY A 74 3.24 -7.72 -7.16
N GLY A 75 3.92 -8.59 -7.89
CA GLY A 75 4.20 -9.95 -7.41
C GLY A 75 5.20 -9.99 -6.27
N ARG A 76 5.43 -11.19 -5.74
CA ARG A 76 6.38 -11.47 -4.66
C ARG A 76 7.71 -10.77 -4.90
N VAL A 77 8.27 -10.16 -3.85
CA VAL A 77 9.54 -9.44 -3.95
C VAL A 77 10.69 -10.44 -4.01
N THR A 78 11.62 -10.20 -4.93
CA THR A 78 12.81 -11.07 -5.04
C THR A 78 13.66 -11.02 -3.78
N ARG A 79 14.22 -12.18 -3.38
CA ARG A 79 15.18 -12.27 -2.26
C ARG A 79 16.31 -11.26 -2.38
N GLN A 80 16.84 -11.09 -3.59
CA GLN A 80 17.90 -10.12 -3.90
C GLN A 80 17.50 -8.69 -3.56
N ALA A 81 16.30 -8.25 -3.96
CA ALA A 81 15.83 -6.89 -3.70
C ALA A 81 15.69 -6.65 -2.20
N PHE A 82 15.03 -7.57 -1.49
CA PHE A 82 14.85 -7.48 -0.05
C PHE A 82 16.19 -7.44 0.70
N ASP A 83 17.10 -8.38 0.43
CA ASP A 83 18.40 -8.45 1.12
C ASP A 83 19.22 -7.19 0.86
N THR A 84 19.21 -6.65 -0.37
CA THR A 84 19.91 -5.40 -0.70
C THR A 84 19.45 -4.25 0.19
N PHE A 85 18.13 -3.99 0.27
CA PHE A 85 17.62 -2.86 1.03
C PHE A 85 17.66 -3.11 2.54
N ARG A 86 17.43 -4.35 2.99
CA ARG A 86 17.61 -4.74 4.40
C ARG A 86 19.03 -4.44 4.85
N ASP A 87 20.03 -4.87 4.07
CA ASP A 87 21.44 -4.73 4.46
C ASP A 87 21.88 -3.25 4.45
N GLU A 88 21.38 -2.45 3.51
CA GLU A 88 21.56 -1.00 3.50
C GLU A 88 20.97 -0.33 4.76
N ILE A 89 19.72 -0.67 5.12
CA ILE A 89 19.05 -0.16 6.32
C ILE A 89 19.83 -0.55 7.58
N LEU A 90 20.18 -1.83 7.72
CA LEU A 90 20.91 -2.32 8.89
C LEU A 90 22.32 -1.73 9.00
N ALA A 91 23.00 -1.49 7.87
CA ALA A 91 24.29 -0.80 7.88
C ALA A 91 24.15 0.64 8.37
N GLY A 92 23.12 1.35 7.91
CA GLY A 92 22.80 2.70 8.39
C GLY A 92 22.46 2.73 9.88
N ILE A 93 21.66 1.78 10.37
CA ILE A 93 21.33 1.64 11.80
C ILE A 93 22.60 1.41 12.61
N ARG A 94 23.45 0.45 12.24
CA ARG A 94 24.70 0.15 12.96
C ARG A 94 25.64 1.35 13.02
N ALA A 95 25.75 2.12 11.94
CA ALA A 95 26.55 3.33 11.89
C ALA A 95 25.99 4.47 12.76
N ALA A 96 24.68 4.47 13.01
CA ALA A 96 24.00 5.47 13.82
C ALA A 96 24.04 5.19 15.33
N LEU A 97 24.40 3.98 15.75
CA LEU A 97 24.40 3.59 17.17
C LEU A 97 25.38 4.45 18.01
N PRO A 98 25.04 4.72 19.29
CA PRO A 98 23.75 4.43 19.94
C PRO A 98 22.62 5.34 19.43
N VAL A 99 21.39 4.82 19.44
CA VAL A 99 20.16 5.55 19.10
C VAL A 99 19.13 5.37 20.21
N ASP A 100 18.22 6.32 20.33
CA ASP A 100 17.17 6.30 21.35
C ASP A 100 15.90 5.58 20.85
N GLY A 101 15.72 5.43 19.54
CA GLY A 101 14.56 4.74 18.96
C GLY A 101 14.67 4.52 17.45
N VAL A 102 13.76 3.71 16.91
CA VAL A 102 13.66 3.40 15.48
C VAL A 102 12.23 3.66 14.98
N LEU A 103 12.12 4.37 13.85
CA LEU A 103 10.87 4.46 13.10
C LEU A 103 11.03 3.81 11.73
N LEU A 104 10.34 2.69 11.48
CA LEU A 104 10.37 2.00 10.18
C LEU A 104 9.12 2.32 9.36
N ASN A 105 9.28 2.80 8.13
CA ASN A 105 8.18 2.94 7.20
C ASN A 105 7.94 1.60 6.48
N LEU A 106 6.88 0.90 6.87
CA LEU A 106 6.52 -0.43 6.36
C LEU A 106 5.16 -0.37 5.68
N HIS A 107 4.91 -1.27 4.72
CA HIS A 107 3.56 -1.46 4.19
C HIS A 107 2.75 -2.37 5.11
N GLY A 108 3.28 -3.56 5.41
CA GLY A 108 2.63 -4.62 6.18
C GLY A 108 2.03 -5.74 5.31
N ALA A 109 2.28 -5.75 4.00
CA ALA A 109 1.77 -6.78 3.09
C ALA A 109 2.83 -7.26 2.10
N MET A 110 4.12 -7.13 2.44
CA MET A 110 5.21 -7.57 1.60
C MET A 110 5.51 -9.05 1.85
N ALA A 111 5.49 -9.84 0.78
CA ALA A 111 5.94 -11.22 0.79
C ALA A 111 7.07 -11.40 -0.24
N LEU A 112 7.99 -12.30 0.09
CA LEU A 112 9.13 -12.67 -0.73
C LEU A 112 8.81 -13.93 -1.52
N GLU A 113 9.61 -14.23 -2.54
CA GLU A 113 9.48 -15.46 -3.33
C GLU A 113 9.56 -16.74 -2.46
N ASP A 114 10.28 -16.66 -1.34
CA ASP A 114 10.64 -17.76 -0.45
C ASP A 114 10.17 -17.56 1.01
N HIS A 115 9.46 -16.47 1.32
CA HIS A 115 9.00 -16.16 2.68
C HIS A 115 7.75 -15.27 2.68
N ASP A 116 6.74 -15.60 3.48
CA ASP A 116 5.45 -14.89 3.44
C ASP A 116 5.43 -13.58 4.25
N ASP A 117 6.28 -13.46 5.27
CA ASP A 117 6.33 -12.28 6.15
C ASP A 117 7.66 -11.54 6.00
N ALA A 118 7.74 -10.59 5.07
CA ALA A 118 8.97 -9.85 4.83
C ALA A 118 9.21 -8.74 5.86
N GLU A 119 8.14 -8.08 6.33
CA GLU A 119 8.19 -7.08 7.40
C GLU A 119 8.69 -7.67 8.72
N GLY A 120 8.21 -8.85 9.11
CA GLY A 120 8.66 -9.56 10.31
C GLY A 120 10.15 -9.93 10.24
N LEU A 121 10.65 -10.36 9.07
CA LEU A 121 12.10 -10.58 8.86
C LEU A 121 12.92 -9.31 9.07
N LEU A 122 12.46 -8.17 8.52
CA LEU A 122 13.13 -6.89 8.67
C LEU A 122 13.10 -6.41 10.13
N LEU A 123 11.94 -6.46 10.78
CA LEU A 123 11.76 -6.09 12.19
C LEU A 123 12.64 -6.93 13.11
N THR A 124 12.70 -8.25 12.90
CA THR A 124 13.58 -9.16 13.64
C THR A 124 15.05 -8.75 13.51
N ALA A 125 15.50 -8.48 12.28
CA ALA A 125 16.89 -8.08 12.04
C ALA A 125 17.21 -6.70 12.65
N VAL A 126 16.27 -5.76 12.62
CA VAL A 126 16.42 -4.44 13.23
C VAL A 126 16.46 -4.56 14.76
N ARG A 127 15.55 -5.32 15.37
CA ARG A 127 15.52 -5.61 16.81
C ARG A 127 16.84 -6.20 17.29
N ALA A 128 17.39 -7.17 16.55
CA ALA A 128 18.69 -7.76 16.85
C ALA A 128 19.84 -6.74 16.78
N ALA A 129 19.75 -5.74 15.90
CA ALA A 129 20.78 -4.72 15.73
C ALA A 129 20.74 -3.62 16.80
N VAL A 130 19.55 -3.20 17.24
CA VAL A 130 19.40 -2.10 18.22
C VAL A 130 19.29 -2.56 19.67
N GLY A 131 18.95 -3.83 19.88
CA GLY A 131 18.76 -4.42 21.21
C GLY A 131 17.31 -4.37 21.70
N PRO A 132 17.03 -5.02 22.84
CA PRO A 132 15.67 -5.15 23.37
C PRO A 132 15.10 -3.86 23.93
N ASP A 133 15.95 -2.92 24.37
CA ASP A 133 15.51 -1.74 25.12
C ASP A 133 15.20 -0.52 24.23
N VAL A 134 15.60 -0.56 22.95
CA VAL A 134 15.37 0.56 22.02
C VAL A 134 13.98 0.43 21.39
N PRO A 135 13.05 1.39 21.59
CA PRO A 135 11.70 1.28 21.04
C PRO A 135 11.69 1.35 19.50
N ILE A 136 10.88 0.50 18.88
CA ILE A 136 10.63 0.41 17.45
C ILE A 136 9.15 0.69 17.20
N VAL A 137 8.85 1.74 16.44
CA VAL A 137 7.48 2.09 16.03
C VAL A 137 7.38 2.08 14.51
N ALA A 138 6.30 1.51 13.98
CA ALA A 138 6.05 1.51 12.54
C ALA A 138 4.64 2.01 12.21
N PRO A 139 4.48 3.02 11.33
CA PRO A 139 3.22 3.21 10.64
C PRO A 139 2.91 2.02 9.72
N LEU A 140 1.63 1.69 9.57
CA LEU A 140 1.17 0.57 8.75
C LEU A 140 0.07 0.97 7.77
N ASP A 141 0.07 0.33 6.60
CA ASP A 141 -1.03 0.42 5.64
C ASP A 141 -2.28 -0.30 6.18
N LEU A 142 -3.47 0.19 5.82
CA LEU A 142 -4.74 -0.45 6.16
C LEU A 142 -4.82 -1.88 5.60
N HIS A 143 -4.16 -2.17 4.49
CA HIS A 143 -4.11 -3.49 3.86
C HIS A 143 -3.08 -4.44 4.51
N THR A 144 -2.50 -4.08 5.65
CA THR A 144 -1.53 -4.94 6.35
C THR A 144 -2.13 -6.32 6.65
N ASN A 145 -1.42 -7.36 6.25
CA ASN A 145 -1.61 -8.73 6.73
C ASN A 145 -0.71 -8.90 7.96
N LEU A 146 -1.24 -8.65 9.15
CA LEU A 146 -0.47 -8.57 10.39
C LEU A 146 -0.01 -9.96 10.86
N SER A 147 1.30 -10.19 10.90
CA SER A 147 1.90 -11.42 11.41
C SER A 147 2.21 -11.32 12.91
N ASP A 148 2.35 -12.49 13.54
CA ASP A 148 2.73 -12.57 14.97
C ASP A 148 4.19 -12.09 15.14
N THR A 149 5.08 -12.40 14.19
CA THR A 149 6.48 -11.97 14.19
C THR A 149 6.64 -10.45 14.11
N MET A 150 5.76 -9.75 13.39
CA MET A 150 5.72 -8.27 13.41
C MET A 150 5.41 -7.75 14.82
N VAL A 151 4.38 -8.30 15.47
CA VAL A 151 3.94 -7.91 16.83
C VAL A 151 5.01 -8.19 17.88
N GLU A 152 5.76 -9.28 17.75
CA GLU A 152 6.84 -9.65 18.67
C GLU A 152 8.07 -8.74 18.59
N ASN A 153 8.30 -8.07 17.45
CA ASN A 153 9.54 -7.33 17.20
C ASN A 153 9.40 -5.79 17.16
N ALA A 154 8.18 -5.25 17.26
CA ALA A 154 7.91 -3.83 17.39
C ALA A 154 7.24 -3.50 18.74
N ASP A 155 7.37 -2.25 19.20
CA ASP A 155 6.77 -1.78 20.45
C ASP A 155 5.41 -1.12 20.22
N ALA A 156 5.21 -0.51 19.05
CA ALA A 156 3.90 0.02 18.66
C ALA A 156 3.71 0.07 17.14
N PHE A 157 2.47 -0.13 16.71
CA PHE A 157 2.03 0.13 15.35
C PHE A 157 0.95 1.23 15.31
N VAL A 158 1.01 2.06 14.27
CA VAL A 158 0.00 3.13 14.03
C VAL A 158 -0.49 3.03 12.59
N GLY A 159 -1.71 2.58 12.37
CA GLY A 159 -2.22 2.40 11.01
C GLY A 159 -2.87 3.63 10.41
N TYR A 160 -3.05 3.55 9.09
CA TYR A 160 -3.91 4.45 8.32
C TYR A 160 -5.36 4.37 8.78
N ARG A 161 -6.06 5.48 8.64
CA ARG A 161 -7.47 5.64 9.04
C ARG A 161 -8.41 5.74 7.85
N THR A 162 -7.85 5.85 6.63
CA THR A 162 -8.61 6.09 5.41
C THR A 162 -8.24 5.13 4.28
N TYR A 163 -9.25 4.75 3.49
CA TYR A 163 -9.11 4.12 2.18
C TYR A 163 -10.08 4.79 1.20
N PRO A 164 -9.60 5.50 0.15
CA PRO A 164 -8.20 5.66 -0.27
C PRO A 164 -7.33 6.35 0.78
N HIS A 165 -6.03 6.00 0.81
CA HIS A 165 -5.06 6.50 1.78
C HIS A 165 -4.72 7.96 1.54
N ILE A 166 -5.42 8.85 2.24
CA ILE A 166 -5.18 10.29 2.22
C ILE A 166 -4.56 10.80 3.53
N ASP A 167 -4.37 9.91 4.51
CA ASP A 167 -3.89 10.24 5.85
C ASP A 167 -2.48 9.67 6.17
N MET A 168 -1.69 9.36 5.13
CA MET A 168 -0.32 8.83 5.31
C MET A 168 0.58 9.80 6.09
N PRO A 169 0.64 11.12 5.77
CA PRO A 169 1.43 12.07 6.55
C PRO A 169 0.99 12.12 8.02
N GLU A 170 -0.31 12.21 8.27
CA GLU A 170 -0.88 12.27 9.60
C GLU A 170 -0.52 11.00 10.40
N THR A 171 -0.52 9.84 9.75
CA THR A 171 -0.10 8.57 10.36
C THR A 171 1.38 8.59 10.72
N GLY A 172 2.25 9.04 9.81
CA GLY A 172 3.68 9.20 10.08
C GLY A 172 3.95 10.14 11.26
N ALA A 173 3.24 11.25 11.35
CA ALA A 173 3.35 12.19 12.47
C ALA A 173 2.88 11.57 13.80
N ARG A 174 1.76 10.82 13.81
CA ARG A 174 1.29 10.09 15.00
C ARG A 174 2.32 9.05 15.48
N ALA A 175 2.90 8.29 14.55
CA ALA A 175 3.94 7.31 14.86
C ALA A 175 5.18 7.98 15.49
N MET A 176 5.64 9.10 14.93
CA MET A 176 6.77 9.86 15.48
C MET A 176 6.47 10.39 16.90
N ARG A 177 5.28 10.94 17.15
CA ARG A 177 4.87 11.39 18.49
C ARG A 177 4.85 10.26 19.51
N LEU A 178 4.26 9.12 19.14
CA LEU A 178 4.20 7.94 20.01
C LEU A 178 5.60 7.44 20.37
N LEU A 179 6.50 7.36 19.39
CA LEU A 179 7.89 6.97 19.61
C LEU A 179 8.60 7.95 20.55
N VAL A 180 8.48 9.26 20.32
CA VAL A 180 9.11 10.29 21.18
C VAL A 180 8.60 10.21 22.63
N ASN A 181 7.29 10.05 22.83
CA ASN A 181 6.71 9.91 24.18
C ASN A 181 7.18 8.62 24.86
N THR A 182 7.33 7.53 24.10
CA THR A 182 7.87 6.26 24.62
C THR A 182 9.32 6.42 25.08
N ILE A 183 10.17 7.07 24.27
CA ILE A 183 11.58 7.31 24.61
C ILE A 183 11.72 8.21 25.86
N ARG A 184 10.83 9.20 26.03
CA ARG A 184 10.81 10.06 27.21
C ARG A 184 10.33 9.36 28.48
N GLY A 185 9.72 8.17 28.35
CA GLY A 185 9.06 7.47 29.45
C GLY A 185 7.72 8.10 29.84
N ASP A 186 7.15 8.94 28.98
CA ASP A 186 5.84 9.57 29.19
C ASP A 186 4.70 8.54 29.03
N VAL A 187 4.93 7.50 28.22
CA VAL A 187 4.04 6.35 28.00
C VAL A 187 4.85 5.06 27.89
N ARG A 188 4.22 3.92 28.15
CA ARG A 188 4.79 2.57 27.96
C ARG A 188 3.86 1.75 27.06
N PRO A 189 4.09 1.70 25.74
CA PRO A 189 3.23 0.95 24.83
C PRO A 189 3.03 -0.51 25.26
N ALA A 190 1.77 -0.93 25.32
CA ALA A 190 1.37 -2.33 25.41
C ALA A 190 0.41 -2.63 24.27
N MET A 191 0.64 -3.71 23.53
CA MET A 191 -0.13 -4.04 22.34
C MET A 191 -0.98 -5.30 22.53
N ALA A 192 -2.18 -5.30 21.98
CA ALA A 192 -2.93 -6.51 21.72
C ALA A 192 -3.56 -6.46 20.33
N HIS A 193 -3.62 -7.62 19.67
CA HIS A 193 -4.22 -7.74 18.36
C HIS A 193 -5.20 -8.92 18.30
N VAL A 194 -6.12 -8.86 17.34
CA VAL A 194 -7.03 -9.96 16.97
C VAL A 194 -7.00 -10.09 15.46
N ARG A 195 -6.71 -11.30 14.95
CA ARG A 195 -6.79 -11.64 13.53
C ARG A 195 -8.03 -12.49 13.30
N LEU A 196 -8.92 -12.04 12.42
CA LEU A 196 -10.12 -12.76 12.03
C LEU A 196 -9.82 -13.68 10.84
N PRO A 197 -10.45 -14.87 10.77
CA PRO A 197 -10.46 -15.70 9.58
C PRO A 197 -11.45 -15.11 8.55
N LEU A 198 -11.21 -13.86 8.13
CA LEU A 198 -12.10 -13.07 7.29
C LEU A 198 -11.29 -12.32 6.24
N ILE A 199 -11.36 -12.78 4.99
CA ILE A 199 -10.82 -12.07 3.82
C ILE A 199 -11.96 -11.24 3.24
N VAL A 200 -11.68 -9.97 2.95
CA VAL A 200 -12.68 -9.02 2.43
C VAL A 200 -12.18 -8.36 1.16
N ALA A 201 -13.10 -8.01 0.26
CA ALA A 201 -12.74 -7.32 -0.97
C ALA A 201 -12.31 -5.88 -0.67
N ASN A 202 -11.28 -5.36 -1.37
CA ASN A 202 -10.79 -3.98 -1.17
C ASN A 202 -11.92 -2.94 -1.27
N GLN A 203 -12.90 -3.15 -2.14
CA GLN A 203 -14.04 -2.24 -2.34
C GLN A 203 -14.96 -2.15 -1.11
N ALA A 204 -14.91 -3.14 -0.20
CA ALA A 204 -15.64 -3.12 1.07
C ALA A 204 -14.84 -2.50 2.23
N MET A 205 -13.57 -2.12 2.00
CA MET A 205 -12.70 -1.47 2.99
C MET A 205 -12.77 0.07 2.95
N VAL A 206 -13.44 0.62 1.95
CA VAL A 206 -13.53 2.05 1.66
C VAL A 206 -14.09 2.87 2.81
N THR A 207 -13.56 4.07 3.01
CA THR A 207 -13.92 4.96 4.12
C THR A 207 -14.61 6.25 3.66
N THR A 208 -14.77 6.45 2.35
CA THR A 208 -15.45 7.64 1.78
C THR A 208 -16.97 7.57 1.84
N TRP A 209 -17.52 6.39 2.13
CA TRP A 209 -18.93 6.18 2.45
C TRP A 209 -19.04 5.09 3.52
N GLU A 210 -20.24 4.91 4.05
CA GLU A 210 -20.51 3.90 5.05
C GLU A 210 -20.21 2.49 4.52
N SER A 211 -19.23 1.82 5.11
CA SER A 211 -18.83 0.45 4.79
C SER A 211 -18.66 -0.37 6.08
N PRO A 212 -18.70 -1.70 6.00
CA PRO A 212 -18.50 -2.55 7.16
C PRO A 212 -17.18 -2.27 7.89
N LEU A 213 -16.07 -2.05 7.16
CA LEU A 213 -14.80 -1.69 7.79
C LEU A 213 -14.84 -0.30 8.41
N LYS A 214 -15.51 0.66 7.75
CA LYS A 214 -15.62 2.03 8.25
C LYS A 214 -16.33 2.09 9.61
N ARG A 215 -17.35 1.25 9.87
CA ARG A 215 -17.99 1.18 11.20
C ARG A 215 -16.99 0.89 12.32
N ALA A 216 -16.10 -0.08 12.09
CA ALA A 216 -15.04 -0.40 13.04
C ALA A 216 -14.01 0.73 13.13
N ILE A 217 -13.63 1.37 12.01
CA ILE A 217 -12.72 2.52 12.01
C ILE A 217 -13.29 3.71 12.78
N ASP A 218 -14.57 4.04 12.59
CA ASP A 218 -15.24 5.12 13.30
C ASP A 218 -15.30 4.84 14.81
N ARG A 219 -15.57 3.57 15.18
CA ARG A 219 -15.49 3.15 16.58
C ARG A 219 -14.06 3.25 17.12
N ALA A 220 -13.05 2.88 16.32
CA ALA A 220 -11.65 3.02 16.70
C ALA A 220 -11.28 4.48 17.00
N ARG A 221 -11.82 5.45 16.26
CA ARG A 221 -11.62 6.89 16.56
C ARG A 221 -12.20 7.31 17.91
N GLN A 222 -13.34 6.76 18.31
CA GLN A 222 -13.92 7.02 19.63
C GLN A 222 -13.07 6.38 20.74
N ILE A 223 -12.57 5.17 20.52
CA ILE A 223 -11.72 4.47 21.50
C ILE A 223 -10.40 5.22 21.73
N GLU A 224 -9.86 5.92 20.72
CA GLU A 224 -8.67 6.74 20.90
C GLU A 224 -8.84 7.92 21.86
N ASP A 225 -10.08 8.36 22.11
CA ASP A 225 -10.37 9.42 23.09
C ASP A 225 -10.46 8.87 24.53
N GLU A 226 -10.44 7.54 24.71
CA GLU A 226 -10.51 6.90 26.02
C GLU A 226 -9.17 6.99 26.78
N PRO A 227 -9.19 7.22 28.11
CA PRO A 227 -7.98 7.28 28.90
C PRO A 227 -7.12 6.01 28.79
N GLY A 228 -5.82 6.18 28.57
CA GLY A 228 -4.86 5.07 28.49
C GLY A 228 -4.74 4.42 27.11
N VAL A 229 -5.48 4.88 26.10
CA VAL A 229 -5.34 4.42 24.71
C VAL A 229 -4.35 5.32 23.95
N LEU A 230 -3.39 4.71 23.26
CA LEU A 230 -2.33 5.42 22.53
C LEU A 230 -2.53 5.37 21.01
N ALA A 231 -2.99 4.24 20.47
CA ALA A 231 -3.31 4.08 19.06
C ALA A 231 -4.31 2.94 18.84
N VAL A 232 -5.21 3.10 17.88
CA VAL A 232 -6.21 2.09 17.54
C VAL A 232 -6.27 1.93 16.03
N THR A 233 -5.98 0.72 15.55
CA THR A 233 -5.88 0.42 14.13
C THR A 233 -6.80 -0.75 13.77
N VAL A 234 -7.56 -0.56 12.69
CA VAL A 234 -8.34 -1.61 12.02
C VAL A 234 -7.71 -1.83 10.66
N LEU A 235 -7.21 -3.04 10.43
CA LEU A 235 -6.54 -3.47 9.22
C LEU A 235 -7.51 -4.33 8.41
N GLY A 236 -7.77 -3.96 7.16
CA GLY A 236 -8.61 -4.74 6.25
C GLY A 236 -7.95 -6.04 5.78
N GLY A 237 -6.62 -6.10 5.83
CA GLY A 237 -5.82 -7.15 5.21
C GLY A 237 -5.79 -7.03 3.68
N PHE A 238 -4.76 -7.55 3.04
CA PHE A 238 -4.66 -7.56 1.59
C PHE A 238 -5.18 -8.90 1.04
N PRO A 239 -6.27 -8.93 0.26
CA PRO A 239 -6.99 -10.16 -0.07
C PRO A 239 -6.32 -10.98 -1.18
N PHE A 240 -5.38 -10.39 -1.93
CA PHE A 240 -4.67 -11.07 -3.01
C PHE A 240 -3.34 -11.69 -2.55
N ALA A 241 -3.25 -12.03 -1.27
CA ALA A 241 -2.09 -12.68 -0.67
C ALA A 241 -2.46 -14.04 -0.06
N ASP A 242 -1.90 -15.11 -0.63
CA ASP A 242 -1.91 -16.46 -0.08
C ASP A 242 -0.80 -16.59 0.96
N VAL A 243 -1.08 -16.05 2.15
CA VAL A 243 -0.20 -16.06 3.33
C VAL A 243 -0.99 -16.50 4.57
N PRO A 244 -0.36 -17.16 5.56
CA PRO A 244 -1.08 -17.79 6.67
C PRO A 244 -1.79 -16.80 7.61
N PHE A 245 -1.44 -15.51 7.53
CA PHE A 245 -1.97 -14.43 8.35
C PHE A 245 -2.79 -13.41 7.54
N ALA A 246 -3.25 -13.77 6.34
CA ALA A 246 -4.14 -12.94 5.55
C ALA A 246 -5.51 -12.76 6.22
N GLY A 247 -6.02 -11.53 6.24
CA GLY A 247 -7.37 -11.22 6.69
C GLY A 247 -7.48 -9.98 7.56
N VAL A 248 -8.73 -9.63 7.89
CA VAL A 248 -9.04 -8.49 8.76
C VAL A 248 -8.40 -8.69 10.13
N SER A 249 -7.70 -7.67 10.61
CA SER A 249 -7.13 -7.67 11.95
C SER A 249 -7.33 -6.33 12.65
N THR A 250 -7.31 -6.36 13.97
CA THR A 250 -7.38 -5.16 14.82
C THR A 250 -6.15 -5.16 15.71
N ILE A 251 -5.56 -3.99 15.92
CA ILE A 251 -4.45 -3.82 16.85
C ILE A 251 -4.64 -2.53 17.64
N VAL A 252 -4.50 -2.66 18.95
CA VAL A 252 -4.66 -1.58 19.91
C VAL A 252 -3.39 -1.44 20.72
N VAL A 253 -2.94 -0.20 20.88
CA VAL A 253 -1.81 0.19 21.72
C VAL A 253 -2.33 1.02 22.89
N THR A 254 -1.99 0.64 24.10
CA THR A 254 -2.34 1.33 25.35
C THR A 254 -1.08 1.72 26.14
N ASP A 255 -1.26 2.53 27.18
CA ASP A 255 -0.22 2.87 28.14
C ASP A 255 -0.13 1.81 29.25
N GLY A 256 0.63 0.74 28.99
CA GLY A 256 0.99 -0.28 29.97
C GLY A 256 -0.12 -1.26 30.34
N ASP A 257 -1.26 -1.25 29.63
CA ASP A 257 -2.42 -2.09 29.92
C ASP A 257 -2.81 -2.99 28.73
N GLU A 258 -2.15 -4.15 28.63
CA GLU A 258 -2.43 -5.13 27.57
C GLU A 258 -3.87 -5.69 27.65
N ALA A 259 -4.46 -5.76 28.85
CA ALA A 259 -5.82 -6.27 29.02
C ALA A 259 -6.85 -5.30 28.41
N LEU A 260 -6.66 -4.00 28.63
CA LEU A 260 -7.46 -2.95 27.99
C LEU A 260 -7.29 -2.98 26.47
N ALA A 261 -6.05 -3.09 25.99
CA ALA A 261 -5.76 -3.22 24.56
C ALA A 261 -6.52 -4.40 23.95
N ARG A 262 -6.48 -5.56 24.61
CA ARG A 262 -7.15 -6.79 24.15
C ARG A 262 -8.67 -6.66 24.16
N SER A 263 -9.23 -5.96 25.15
CA SER A 263 -10.67 -5.70 25.21
C SER A 263 -11.14 -4.92 23.97
N TYR A 264 -10.49 -3.81 23.65
CA TYR A 264 -10.85 -3.00 22.49
C TYR A 264 -10.54 -3.68 21.15
N ALA A 265 -9.44 -4.45 21.06
CA ALA A 265 -9.14 -5.23 19.87
C ALA A 265 -10.26 -6.26 19.58
N ASN A 266 -10.74 -6.96 20.61
CA ASN A 266 -11.88 -7.88 20.50
C ASN A 266 -13.18 -7.16 20.13
N GLU A 267 -13.45 -5.99 20.71
CA GLU A 267 -14.64 -5.19 20.38
C GLU A 267 -14.68 -4.84 18.89
N LEU A 268 -13.59 -4.29 18.36
CA LEU A 268 -13.46 -3.91 16.96
C LEU A 268 -13.51 -5.12 16.01
N ALA A 269 -12.90 -6.23 16.42
CA ALA A 269 -12.96 -7.48 15.67
C ALA A 269 -14.40 -8.04 15.65
N GLY A 270 -15.13 -7.91 16.75
CA GLY A 270 -16.55 -8.26 16.85
C GLY A 270 -17.41 -7.49 15.84
N ILE A 271 -17.20 -6.17 15.72
CA ILE A 271 -17.91 -5.33 14.73
C ILE A 271 -17.68 -5.85 13.31
N CYS A 272 -16.43 -6.15 12.95
CA CYS A 272 -16.11 -6.70 11.62
C CYS A 272 -16.71 -8.08 11.41
N TRP A 273 -16.63 -8.96 12.41
CA TRP A 273 -17.14 -10.33 12.33
C TRP A 273 -18.66 -10.39 12.20
N ASP A 274 -19.38 -9.54 12.93
CA ASP A 274 -20.84 -9.47 12.87
C ASP A 274 -21.31 -8.94 11.51
N ALA A 275 -20.55 -8.02 10.91
CA ALA A 275 -20.80 -7.49 9.57
C ALA A 275 -20.23 -8.37 8.43
N ARG A 276 -19.68 -9.56 8.70
CA ARG A 276 -18.95 -10.40 7.71
C ARG A 276 -19.70 -10.64 6.39
N ALA A 277 -21.03 -10.75 6.43
CA ALA A 277 -21.85 -10.97 5.24
C ALA A 277 -21.95 -9.73 4.34
N GLU A 278 -21.78 -8.53 4.91
CA GLU A 278 -21.86 -7.24 4.20
C GLU A 278 -20.58 -6.93 3.42
N PHE A 279 -19.46 -7.61 3.71
CA PHE A 279 -18.22 -7.45 2.95
C PHE A 279 -18.26 -8.10 1.55
N ALA A 280 -19.31 -8.85 1.24
CA ALA A 280 -19.49 -9.44 -0.09
C ALA A 280 -19.86 -8.36 -1.12
N VAL A 281 -18.97 -8.12 -2.08
CA VAL A 281 -19.18 -7.16 -3.16
C VAL A 281 -19.73 -7.87 -4.40
N ARG A 282 -20.75 -7.28 -5.03
CA ARG A 282 -21.30 -7.74 -6.31
C ARG A 282 -21.07 -6.64 -7.35
N PRO A 283 -20.00 -6.73 -8.14
CA PRO A 283 -19.72 -5.70 -9.15
C PRO A 283 -20.78 -5.68 -10.24
N THR A 284 -21.00 -4.49 -10.81
CA THR A 284 -21.83 -4.31 -11.99
C THR A 284 -21.23 -5.09 -13.16
N PRO A 285 -22.01 -5.95 -13.87
CA PRO A 285 -21.53 -6.59 -15.07
C PRO A 285 -21.04 -5.57 -16.12
N VAL A 286 -19.94 -5.89 -16.81
CA VAL A 286 -19.30 -4.95 -17.76
C VAL A 286 -20.28 -4.48 -18.84
N ALA A 287 -21.11 -5.37 -19.37
CA ALA A 287 -22.12 -5.02 -20.39
C ALA A 287 -23.14 -3.99 -19.86
N ASP A 288 -23.59 -4.16 -18.61
CA ASP A 288 -24.57 -3.27 -17.99
C ASP A 288 -23.94 -1.89 -17.72
N ALA A 289 -22.70 -1.87 -17.21
CA ALA A 289 -21.97 -0.63 -16.97
C ALA A 289 -21.71 0.18 -18.26
N ILE A 290 -21.40 -0.51 -19.36
CA ILE A 290 -21.24 0.12 -20.68
C ILE A 290 -22.59 0.63 -21.20
N ALA A 291 -23.65 -0.17 -21.10
CA ALA A 291 -24.99 0.24 -21.54
C ALA A 291 -25.49 1.48 -20.78
N GLU A 292 -25.28 1.53 -19.46
CA GLU A 292 -25.59 2.70 -18.64
C GLU A 292 -24.82 3.94 -19.10
N ALA A 293 -23.49 3.81 -19.29
CA ALA A 293 -22.65 4.93 -19.75
C ALA A 293 -23.06 5.43 -21.14
N MET A 294 -23.46 4.54 -22.06
CA MET A 294 -23.91 4.91 -23.41
C MET A 294 -25.31 5.54 -23.43
N ALA A 295 -26.15 5.25 -22.45
CA ALA A 295 -27.48 5.83 -22.32
C ALA A 295 -27.47 7.22 -21.64
N ALA A 296 -26.32 7.68 -21.16
CA ALA A 296 -26.18 8.93 -20.44
C ALA A 296 -26.48 10.17 -21.29
N THR A 297 -26.86 11.25 -20.62
CA THR A 297 -27.07 12.55 -21.26
C THR A 297 -25.79 13.07 -21.91
N GLU A 298 -25.93 13.71 -23.07
CA GLU A 298 -24.80 14.32 -23.78
C GLU A 298 -24.01 15.27 -22.87
N GLY A 299 -22.68 15.16 -22.88
CA GLY A 299 -21.76 15.92 -22.02
C GLY A 299 -21.43 15.26 -20.67
N SER A 300 -22.07 14.14 -20.32
CA SER A 300 -21.72 13.39 -19.10
C SER A 300 -20.40 12.62 -19.29
N VAL A 301 -19.60 12.51 -18.22
CA VAL A 301 -18.37 11.71 -18.20
C VAL A 301 -18.56 10.56 -17.23
N TYR A 302 -18.36 9.34 -17.73
CA TYR A 302 -18.40 8.11 -16.93
C TYR A 302 -17.00 7.55 -16.79
N VAL A 303 -16.66 7.12 -15.57
CA VAL A 303 -15.41 6.41 -15.28
C VAL A 303 -15.78 5.01 -14.84
N LEU A 304 -15.50 4.04 -15.71
CA LEU A 304 -15.68 2.62 -15.41
C LEU A 304 -14.37 2.09 -14.82
N ALA A 305 -14.38 1.78 -13.53
CA ALA A 305 -13.22 1.20 -12.86
C ALA A 305 -13.21 -0.32 -13.07
N ASP A 306 -12.19 -0.83 -13.76
CA ASP A 306 -11.94 -2.27 -13.82
C ASP A 306 -11.35 -2.72 -12.49
N ILE A 307 -12.22 -3.24 -11.62
CA ILE A 307 -11.81 -3.68 -10.30
C ILE A 307 -11.14 -5.06 -10.29
N ALA A 308 -11.27 -5.83 -11.38
CA ALA A 308 -10.71 -7.17 -11.51
C ALA A 308 -9.23 -7.09 -11.91
N ASP A 309 -8.86 -6.12 -12.74
CA ASP A 309 -7.48 -5.87 -13.15
C ASP A 309 -6.95 -4.51 -12.65
N SER A 310 -6.95 -4.34 -11.33
CA SER A 310 -6.40 -3.15 -10.67
C SER A 310 -4.89 -3.28 -10.48
N GLY A 311 -4.11 -2.51 -11.25
CA GLY A 311 -2.66 -2.39 -11.02
C GLY A 311 -2.29 -1.82 -9.64
N ALA A 312 -3.23 -1.16 -8.94
CA ALA A 312 -3.07 -0.75 -7.55
C ALA A 312 -3.22 -1.92 -6.55
N SER A 313 -3.48 -3.14 -7.03
CA SER A 313 -3.53 -4.39 -6.27
C SER A 313 -2.60 -5.45 -6.87
N GLY A 314 -1.58 -5.02 -7.62
CA GLY A 314 -0.52 -5.88 -8.15
C GLY A 314 -0.92 -6.79 -9.31
N THR A 315 -2.07 -6.55 -9.94
CA THR A 315 -2.45 -7.25 -11.18
C THR A 315 -1.57 -6.83 -12.37
N ALA A 316 -1.69 -7.52 -13.49
CA ALA A 316 -0.86 -7.27 -14.67
C ALA A 316 -1.21 -5.97 -15.41
N GLY A 317 -2.45 -5.50 -15.26
CA GLY A 317 -2.93 -4.30 -15.94
C GLY A 317 -3.16 -4.50 -17.44
N ASP A 318 -3.21 -5.74 -17.93
CA ASP A 318 -3.38 -6.09 -19.34
C ASP A 318 -4.79 -6.61 -19.70
N GLY A 319 -5.75 -6.46 -18.79
CA GLY A 319 -7.12 -6.91 -18.95
C GLY A 319 -7.84 -6.26 -20.14
N THR A 320 -8.63 -7.07 -20.85
CA THR A 320 -9.25 -6.67 -22.12
C THR A 320 -10.77 -6.72 -22.12
N VAL A 321 -11.39 -7.20 -21.03
CA VAL A 321 -12.84 -7.42 -20.97
C VAL A 321 -13.62 -6.12 -21.24
N VAL A 322 -13.19 -5.00 -20.65
CA VAL A 322 -13.82 -3.68 -20.88
C VAL A 322 -13.57 -3.19 -22.31
N LEU A 323 -12.35 -3.33 -22.84
CA LEU A 323 -12.02 -2.96 -24.23
C LEU A 323 -12.91 -3.70 -25.22
N LYS A 324 -12.99 -5.03 -25.07
CA LYS A 324 -13.82 -5.89 -25.90
C LYS A 324 -15.29 -5.49 -25.82
N GLY A 325 -15.81 -5.29 -24.61
CA GLY A 325 -17.19 -4.87 -24.40
C GLY A 325 -17.53 -3.53 -25.07
N LEU A 326 -16.62 -2.55 -25.01
CA LEU A 326 -16.81 -1.25 -25.66
C LEU A 326 -16.85 -1.37 -27.18
N ILE A 327 -15.99 -2.21 -27.76
CA ILE A 327 -15.96 -2.47 -29.21
C ILE A 327 -17.25 -3.17 -29.65
N GLU A 328 -17.67 -4.22 -28.94
CA GLU A 328 -18.89 -4.99 -29.25
C GLU A 328 -20.16 -4.14 -29.11
N ALA A 329 -20.22 -3.22 -28.14
CA ALA A 329 -21.31 -2.26 -27.98
C ALA A 329 -21.28 -1.13 -29.02
N GLY A 330 -20.22 -1.02 -29.82
CA GLY A 330 -20.07 0.04 -30.82
C GLY A 330 -19.84 1.43 -30.21
N ALA A 331 -19.25 1.52 -29.02
CA ALA A 331 -18.95 2.78 -28.36
C ALA A 331 -18.04 3.66 -29.24
N ARG A 332 -18.36 4.97 -29.31
CA ARG A 332 -17.61 5.95 -30.14
C ARG A 332 -16.89 7.02 -29.34
N SER A 333 -17.47 7.44 -28.23
CA SER A 333 -16.88 8.44 -27.31
C SER A 333 -16.41 7.76 -26.03
N ALA A 334 -15.44 6.86 -26.17
CA ALA A 334 -14.88 6.09 -25.06
C ALA A 334 -13.35 5.95 -25.22
N ALA A 335 -12.66 5.78 -24.09
CA ALA A 335 -11.25 5.46 -24.06
C ALA A 335 -10.98 4.45 -22.95
N VAL A 336 -10.11 3.48 -23.21
CA VAL A 336 -9.53 2.63 -22.17
C VAL A 336 -8.24 3.32 -21.70
N ALA A 337 -8.17 3.62 -20.41
CA ALA A 337 -7.11 4.48 -19.86
C ALA A 337 -5.72 3.83 -19.95
N GLN A 338 -5.63 2.52 -19.73
CA GLN A 338 -4.37 1.77 -19.78
C GLN A 338 -4.62 0.30 -20.11
N ILE A 339 -3.71 -0.29 -20.87
CA ILE A 339 -3.53 -1.74 -21.02
C ILE A 339 -2.01 -1.97 -21.10
N MET A 340 -1.47 -2.81 -20.22
CA MET A 340 -0.05 -3.13 -20.22
C MET A 340 0.26 -4.10 -21.36
N ASP A 341 0.96 -3.63 -22.39
CA ASP A 341 1.34 -4.47 -23.52
C ASP A 341 2.65 -4.04 -24.17
N ALA A 342 3.77 -4.57 -23.67
CA ALA A 342 5.10 -4.23 -24.16
C ALA A 342 5.29 -4.54 -25.67
N ALA A 343 4.62 -5.57 -26.19
CA ALA A 343 4.70 -5.93 -27.60
C ALA A 343 3.94 -4.92 -28.47
N ALA A 344 2.74 -4.52 -28.04
CA ALA A 344 1.97 -3.47 -28.72
C ALA A 344 2.69 -2.12 -28.68
N VAL A 345 3.28 -1.75 -27.54
CA VAL A 345 4.11 -0.54 -27.43
C VAL A 345 5.26 -0.57 -28.41
N THR A 346 6.02 -1.67 -28.48
CA THR A 346 7.16 -1.81 -29.41
C THR A 346 6.70 -1.63 -30.86
N ALA A 347 5.62 -2.30 -31.26
CA ALA A 347 5.06 -2.17 -32.61
C ALA A 347 4.60 -0.75 -32.93
N CYS A 348 3.92 -0.05 -32.00
CA CYS A 348 3.53 1.34 -32.16
C CYS A 348 4.75 2.27 -32.30
N VAL A 349 5.81 2.00 -31.55
CA VAL A 349 7.05 2.77 -31.59
C VAL A 349 7.76 2.62 -32.94
N ASP A 350 7.87 1.39 -33.43
CA ASP A 350 8.54 1.08 -34.69
C ASP A 350 7.76 1.65 -35.88
N ALA A 351 6.43 1.64 -35.81
CA ALA A 351 5.56 2.22 -36.85
C ALA A 351 5.59 3.77 -36.85
N GLY A 352 5.72 4.38 -35.66
CA GLY A 352 5.76 5.84 -35.49
C GLY A 352 4.38 6.52 -35.45
N VAL A 353 4.37 7.75 -34.93
CA VAL A 353 3.16 8.58 -34.81
C VAL A 353 2.56 8.87 -36.20
N GLY A 354 1.24 8.71 -36.33
CA GLY A 354 0.47 8.91 -37.56
C GLY A 354 0.29 7.65 -38.40
N SER A 355 1.02 6.58 -38.10
CA SER A 355 0.90 5.30 -38.81
C SER A 355 -0.33 4.51 -38.37
N GLU A 356 -0.94 3.80 -39.32
CA GLU A 356 -1.97 2.78 -39.05
C GLU A 356 -1.29 1.45 -38.69
N VAL A 357 -1.76 0.82 -37.62
CA VAL A 357 -1.26 -0.47 -37.12
C VAL A 357 -2.43 -1.39 -36.78
N THR A 358 -2.25 -2.69 -37.01
CA THR A 358 -3.13 -3.76 -36.52
C THR A 358 -2.39 -4.53 -35.44
N LEU A 359 -2.98 -4.63 -34.25
CA LEU A 359 -2.35 -5.18 -33.05
C LEU A 359 -3.28 -6.13 -32.32
N SER A 360 -2.71 -7.18 -31.75
CA SER A 360 -3.33 -7.97 -30.69
C SER A 360 -3.03 -7.31 -29.35
N VAL A 361 -4.03 -6.69 -28.71
CA VAL A 361 -3.85 -5.83 -27.52
C VAL A 361 -4.30 -6.56 -26.24
N GLY A 362 -3.44 -6.55 -25.22
CA GLY A 362 -3.72 -7.06 -23.86
C GLY A 362 -3.96 -8.58 -23.79
N GLY A 363 -4.37 -9.08 -22.62
CA GLY A 363 -4.78 -10.47 -22.39
C GLY A 363 -3.67 -11.49 -22.61
N LYS A 364 -2.41 -11.10 -22.36
CA LYS A 364 -1.21 -11.90 -22.61
C LYS A 364 -0.60 -12.46 -21.34
N HIS A 365 -1.03 -11.99 -20.18
CA HIS A 365 -0.40 -12.31 -18.90
C HIS A 365 -1.00 -13.55 -18.22
N ASP A 366 -2.32 -13.72 -18.30
CA ASP A 366 -3.06 -14.89 -17.78
C ASP A 366 -4.32 -15.19 -18.60
N GLY A 367 -5.07 -16.21 -18.17
CA GLY A 367 -6.36 -16.61 -18.78
C GLY A 367 -7.60 -16.13 -18.02
N LEU A 368 -7.45 -15.21 -17.06
CA LEU A 368 -8.51 -14.74 -16.16
C LEU A 368 -9.02 -13.35 -16.53
N HIS A 369 -8.18 -12.49 -17.09
CA HIS A 369 -8.50 -11.08 -17.37
C HIS A 369 -8.87 -10.77 -18.84
N GLY A 370 -9.25 -11.80 -19.58
CA GLY A 370 -9.70 -11.70 -20.97
C GLY A 370 -8.64 -12.12 -22.00
N ALA A 371 -9.09 -12.41 -23.22
CA ALA A 371 -8.22 -12.76 -24.33
C ALA A 371 -7.69 -11.52 -25.06
N PRO A 372 -6.57 -11.60 -25.79
CA PRO A 372 -6.11 -10.51 -26.63
C PRO A 372 -7.20 -10.04 -27.61
N VAL A 373 -7.29 -8.73 -27.82
CA VAL A 373 -8.28 -8.11 -28.72
C VAL A 373 -7.56 -7.53 -29.93
N GLU A 374 -7.94 -7.98 -31.13
CA GLU A 374 -7.44 -7.41 -32.39
C GLU A 374 -8.03 -6.01 -32.61
N VAL A 375 -7.16 -5.01 -32.77
CA VAL A 375 -7.53 -3.62 -33.00
C VAL A 375 -6.70 -3.06 -34.16
N THR A 376 -7.36 -2.37 -35.08
CA THR A 376 -6.70 -1.52 -36.09
C THR A 376 -6.95 -0.06 -35.76
N GLY A 377 -5.88 0.75 -35.75
CA GLY A 377 -5.99 2.17 -35.44
C GLY A 377 -4.72 2.96 -35.73
N ILE A 378 -4.77 4.27 -35.45
CA ILE A 378 -3.67 5.20 -35.68
C ILE A 378 -2.87 5.41 -34.40
N VAL A 379 -1.54 5.33 -34.50
CA VAL A 379 -0.63 5.72 -33.41
C VAL A 379 -0.72 7.24 -33.22
N ARG A 380 -1.48 7.70 -32.22
CA ARG A 380 -1.71 9.14 -31.98
C ARG A 380 -0.53 9.81 -31.25
N LEU A 381 0.06 9.13 -30.27
CA LEU A 381 1.06 9.67 -29.37
C LEU A 381 2.00 8.56 -28.89
N ILE A 382 3.27 8.88 -28.73
CA ILE A 382 4.25 8.06 -28.01
C ILE A 382 4.81 8.94 -26.88
N HIS A 383 4.74 8.45 -25.64
CA HIS A 383 5.17 9.18 -24.46
C HIS A 383 5.97 8.26 -23.51
N ALA A 384 6.82 8.82 -22.66
CA ALA A 384 7.60 8.04 -21.68
C ALA A 384 6.80 7.61 -20.43
N GLY A 385 5.50 7.92 -20.40
CA GLY A 385 4.55 7.55 -19.35
C GLY A 385 4.71 8.21 -17.98
N GLY A 386 5.62 9.18 -17.81
CA GLY A 386 5.81 9.90 -16.55
C GLY A 386 4.81 11.04 -16.32
N PHE A 387 4.23 11.15 -15.12
CA PHE A 387 3.30 12.22 -14.76
C PHE A 387 3.33 12.54 -13.25
N PRO A 388 3.02 13.79 -12.85
CA PRO A 388 2.91 14.14 -11.45
C PRO A 388 1.62 13.61 -10.84
N LEU A 389 1.66 13.20 -9.57
CA LEU A 389 0.46 12.89 -8.79
C LEU A 389 -0.14 14.19 -8.23
N ILE A 390 -1.30 14.57 -8.75
CA ILE A 390 -2.05 15.77 -8.34
C ILE A 390 -3.13 15.47 -7.28
N GLY A 391 -3.51 14.19 -7.13
CA GLY A 391 -4.45 13.75 -6.10
C GLY A 391 -3.80 13.77 -4.71
N PRO A 392 -4.61 13.65 -3.63
CA PRO A 392 -4.11 13.67 -2.26
C PRO A 392 -3.14 12.51 -1.97
N MET A 393 -3.43 11.31 -2.50
CA MET A 393 -2.57 10.15 -2.38
C MET A 393 -1.27 10.36 -3.16
N GLY A 394 -0.13 10.36 -2.47
CA GLY A 394 1.18 10.56 -3.09
C GLY A 394 1.40 11.97 -3.64
N ALA A 395 0.64 12.97 -3.18
CA ALA A 395 0.78 14.36 -3.62
C ALA A 395 2.25 14.82 -3.56
N GLY A 396 2.72 15.45 -4.64
CA GLY A 396 4.10 15.91 -4.77
C GLY A 396 5.10 14.85 -5.25
N MET A 397 4.66 13.61 -5.48
CA MET A 397 5.47 12.54 -6.08
C MET A 397 5.27 12.44 -7.60
N MET A 398 6.23 11.80 -8.27
CA MET A 398 6.15 11.45 -9.69
C MET A 398 5.78 9.96 -9.83
N SER A 399 4.91 9.64 -10.78
CA SER A 399 4.59 8.26 -11.18
C SER A 399 4.96 8.04 -12.66
N SER A 400 5.13 6.77 -13.05
CA SER A 400 5.35 6.37 -14.42
C SER A 400 4.66 5.04 -14.74
N ARG A 401 4.06 4.93 -15.93
CA ARG A 401 3.61 3.66 -16.50
C ARG A 401 4.61 3.05 -17.50
N GLY A 402 5.82 3.58 -17.55
CA GLY A 402 6.79 3.22 -18.58
C GLY A 402 6.41 3.80 -19.94
N ARG A 403 7.19 3.45 -20.96
CA ARG A 403 6.89 3.82 -22.35
C ARG A 403 5.77 2.96 -22.91
#